data_AF-A0A1Z8TVZ8-F1
#
_entry.id   AF-A0A1Z8TVZ8-F1
#
_cell.length_a   1.000
_cell.length_b   1.000
_cell.length_c   1.000
_cell.angle_alpha   90.00
_cell.angle_beta   90.00
_cell.angle_gamma   90.00
#
_symmetry.space_group_name_H-M   'P 1'
#
loop_
_entity.id
_entity.type
_entity.pdbx_description
1 polymer ?
#
loop_
_entity_poly.entity_id
_entity_poly.type
_entity_poly.pdbx_seq_one_letter_code
_entity_poly.pdbx_strand_id
1 'polypeptide(L)'
;MTEVSEQPHKPTESDEDNSLDSNDGKKRKMFVGLDLGTLQSCVLTKLSKPGTGEHHGVWIPTVVGYPEDGILAGILPGNSRMLHGDEALANSLHLRLVHPLSDGVVSDLDATRSFLNYVREKVDPERKREVYCVIGIPAVADGEA
;
A
#
# COMPACT_ATOMS: atom_id res chain seq x y z
N MET A 1 -17.49 -52.17 -40.14
CA MET A 1 -16.41 -51.27 -40.59
C MET A 1 -17.04 -49.92 -40.85
N THR A 2 -16.89 -49.03 -39.89
CA THR A 2 -17.01 -47.57 -40.07
C THR A 2 -16.25 -46.97 -38.88
N GLU A 3 -15.29 -46.13 -39.23
CA GLU A 3 -14.12 -45.77 -38.44
C GLU A 3 -14.43 -44.67 -37.43
N VAL A 4 -13.73 -44.74 -36.29
CA VAL A 4 -13.65 -43.71 -35.26
C VAL A 4 -12.90 -42.51 -35.85
N SER A 5 -13.48 -41.32 -35.78
CA SER A 5 -12.75 -40.07 -36.04
C SER A 5 -12.90 -39.15 -34.82
N GLU A 6 -11.88 -39.20 -33.97
CA GLU A 6 -11.62 -38.17 -32.96
C GLU A 6 -11.37 -36.83 -33.66
N GLN A 7 -12.09 -35.79 -33.24
CA GLN A 7 -11.73 -34.41 -33.57
C GLN A 7 -10.89 -33.79 -32.45
N PRO A 8 -9.91 -32.93 -32.78
CA PRO A 8 -8.78 -32.65 -31.90
C PRO A 8 -9.09 -31.60 -30.83
N HIS A 9 -8.50 -31.85 -29.65
CA HIS A 9 -8.39 -30.92 -28.52
C HIS A 9 -7.76 -29.60 -28.98
N LYS A 10 -8.52 -28.50 -28.97
CA LYS A 10 -7.98 -27.16 -29.21
C LYS A 10 -7.19 -26.75 -27.95
N PRO A 11 -5.89 -26.42 -28.03
CA PRO A 11 -5.15 -25.89 -26.90
C PRO A 11 -5.75 -24.54 -26.50
N THR A 12 -6.05 -24.39 -25.22
CA THR A 12 -6.34 -23.12 -24.56
C THR A 12 -5.18 -22.17 -24.83
N GLU A 13 -5.47 -21.02 -25.44
CA GLU A 13 -4.53 -19.92 -25.60
C GLU A 13 -3.98 -19.55 -24.22
N SER A 14 -2.70 -19.84 -24.03
CA SER A 14 -1.86 -19.32 -22.96
C SER A 14 -1.86 -17.80 -23.07
N ASP A 15 -2.26 -17.12 -22.00
CA ASP A 15 -2.00 -15.70 -21.78
C ASP A 15 -0.47 -15.50 -21.67
N GLU A 16 0.20 -15.45 -22.81
CA GLU A 16 1.59 -15.02 -22.92
C GLU A 16 1.63 -13.50 -22.74
N ASP A 17 1.99 -13.11 -21.52
CA ASP A 17 2.54 -11.79 -21.18
C ASP A 17 3.78 -11.53 -22.04
N ASN A 18 3.56 -10.96 -23.23
CA ASN A 18 4.65 -10.58 -24.12
C ASN A 18 5.00 -9.11 -23.89
N SER A 19 6.02 -8.94 -23.06
CA SER A 19 6.81 -7.75 -22.85
C SER A 19 7.13 -7.02 -24.16
N LEU A 20 6.67 -5.78 -24.30
CA LEU A 20 7.22 -4.82 -25.24
C LEU A 20 7.81 -3.64 -24.47
N ASP A 21 9.07 -3.84 -24.08
CA ASP A 21 9.99 -2.76 -23.73
C ASP A 21 10.16 -1.87 -24.97
N SER A 22 9.35 -0.82 -25.03
CA SER A 22 9.61 0.34 -25.88
C SER A 22 10.16 1.44 -24.99
N ASN A 23 11.48 1.60 -25.12
CA ASN A 23 12.31 2.58 -24.44
C ASN A 23 11.90 4.00 -24.85
N ASP A 24 10.89 4.54 -24.18
CA ASP A 24 10.72 5.97 -23.98
C ASP A 24 10.97 6.20 -22.49
N GLY A 25 11.80 7.18 -22.11
CA GLY A 25 12.25 7.41 -20.72
C GLY A 25 11.15 7.78 -19.70
N LYS A 26 9.89 7.42 -19.98
CA LYS A 26 8.70 7.66 -19.17
C LYS A 26 8.45 6.47 -18.25
N LYS A 27 8.50 6.73 -16.95
CA LYS A 27 8.12 5.76 -15.92
C LYS A 27 6.69 5.27 -16.17
N ARG A 28 6.48 3.95 -16.04
CA ARG A 28 5.14 3.34 -16.13
C ARG A 28 4.21 3.96 -15.09
N LYS A 29 3.00 4.35 -15.48
CA LYS A 29 2.01 4.94 -14.57
C LYS A 29 1.38 3.89 -13.65
N MET A 30 1.04 4.28 -12.43
CA MET A 30 0.18 3.53 -11.51
C MET A 30 -0.83 4.48 -10.87
N PHE A 31 -2.09 4.05 -10.82
CA PHE A 31 -3.15 4.74 -10.11
C PHE A 31 -3.37 4.09 -8.75
N VAL A 32 -3.51 4.90 -7.70
CA VAL A 32 -3.69 4.44 -6.33
C VAL A 32 -4.87 5.18 -5.70
N GLY A 33 -5.83 4.43 -5.18
CA GLY A 33 -6.79 4.97 -4.22
C GLY A 33 -6.25 4.75 -2.81
N LEU A 34 -6.18 5.82 -2.03
CA LEU A 34 -5.82 5.76 -0.60
C LEU A 34 -6.96 6.37 0.20
N ASP A 35 -7.57 5.59 1.06
CA ASP A 35 -8.41 6.09 2.15
C ASP A 35 -7.50 6.28 3.38
N LEU A 36 -7.21 7.53 3.75
CA LEU A 36 -6.33 7.90 4.85
C LEU A 36 -7.18 8.21 6.09
N GLY A 37 -7.62 7.16 6.78
CA GLY A 37 -8.43 7.31 8.00
C GLY A 37 -7.59 7.55 9.25
N THR A 38 -8.23 8.01 10.32
CA THR A 38 -7.59 8.29 11.63
C THR A 38 -6.95 7.04 12.25
N LEU A 39 -7.62 5.89 12.17
CA LEU A 39 -7.19 4.64 12.82
C LEU A 39 -6.71 3.58 11.84
N GLN A 40 -7.33 3.53 10.66
CA GLN A 40 -7.09 2.54 9.63
C GLN A 40 -7.06 3.27 8.29
N SER A 41 -6.07 2.92 7.48
CA SER A 41 -5.96 3.34 6.10
C SER A 41 -6.18 2.14 5.20
N CYS A 42 -6.76 2.37 4.03
CA CYS A 42 -6.95 1.34 3.02
C CYS A 42 -6.32 1.81 1.71
N VAL A 43 -5.47 0.97 1.11
CA VAL A 43 -4.85 1.28 -0.17
C VAL A 43 -5.26 0.28 -1.25
N LEU A 44 -5.62 0.81 -2.42
CA LEU A 44 -6.05 0.08 -3.59
C LEU A 44 -5.20 0.47 -4.80
N THR A 45 -4.52 -0.51 -5.40
CA THR A 45 -3.74 -0.30 -6.65
C THR A 45 -4.44 -0.84 -7.89
N LYS A 46 -5.55 -1.58 -7.71
CA LYS A 46 -6.38 -2.16 -8.76
C LYS A 46 -7.82 -2.14 -8.30
N LEU A 47 -8.74 -1.76 -9.19
CA LEU A 47 -10.17 -1.87 -8.95
C LEU A 47 -10.60 -3.33 -9.13
N SER A 48 -11.38 -3.85 -8.20
CA SER A 48 -12.04 -5.16 -8.33
C SER A 48 -13.00 -5.14 -9.51
N LYS A 49 -13.19 -6.29 -10.16
CA LYS A 49 -14.24 -6.43 -11.17
C LYS A 49 -15.61 -6.36 -10.48
N PRO A 50 -16.56 -5.56 -11.00
CA PRO A 50 -17.90 -5.52 -10.42
C PRO A 50 -18.52 -6.92 -10.34
N GLY A 51 -19.10 -7.28 -9.19
CA GLY A 51 -19.76 -8.56 -8.99
C GLY A 51 -18.85 -9.72 -8.58
N THR A 52 -17.53 -9.52 -8.53
CA THR A 52 -16.62 -10.46 -7.85
C THR A 52 -16.48 -9.97 -6.41
N GLY A 53 -16.87 -10.75 -5.41
CA GLY A 53 -16.77 -10.37 -3.99
C GLY A 53 -15.32 -10.21 -3.48
N GLU A 54 -14.35 -10.03 -4.37
CA GLU A 54 -12.94 -9.87 -4.05
C GLU A 54 -12.66 -8.42 -3.64
N HIS A 55 -12.31 -8.25 -2.37
CA HIS A 55 -11.75 -7.00 -1.86
C HIS A 55 -10.23 -7.05 -1.97
N HIS A 56 -9.65 -6.26 -2.87
CA HIS A 56 -8.19 -6.19 -3.08
C HIS A 56 -7.50 -5.07 -2.28
N GLY A 57 -8.20 -4.48 -1.30
CA GLY A 57 -7.65 -3.41 -0.46
C GLY A 57 -6.65 -3.96 0.55
N VAL A 58 -5.52 -3.28 0.70
CA VAL A 58 -4.59 -3.53 1.80
C VAL A 58 -4.96 -2.59 2.94
N TRP A 59 -5.37 -3.16 4.06
CA TRP A 59 -5.67 -2.43 5.29
C TRP A 59 -4.39 -2.24 6.10
N ILE A 60 -4.16 -1.03 6.60
CA ILE A 60 -2.96 -0.64 7.33
C ILE A 60 -3.39 0.20 8.54
N PRO A 61 -3.03 -0.20 9.78
CA PRO A 61 -3.24 0.67 10.93
C PRO A 61 -2.53 2.01 10.75
N THR A 62 -3.25 3.12 10.94
CA THR A 62 -2.72 4.48 10.72
C THR A 62 -2.00 4.95 11.96
N VAL A 63 -0.80 4.41 12.16
CA VAL A 63 0.03 4.63 13.35
C VAL A 63 1.51 4.63 12.99
N VAL A 64 2.25 5.49 13.66
CA VAL A 64 3.71 5.59 13.60
C VAL A 64 4.25 5.43 15.01
N GLY A 65 5.24 4.57 15.19
CA GLY A 65 5.92 4.35 16.46
C GLY A 65 7.31 4.97 16.44
N TYR A 66 7.57 5.85 17.40
CA TYR A 66 8.89 6.46 17.63
C TYR A 66 9.60 5.69 18.75
N PRO A 67 10.85 5.25 18.56
CA PRO A 67 11.64 4.61 19.62
C PRO A 67 11.69 5.51 20.86
N GLU A 68 11.47 4.93 22.04
CA GLU A 68 11.70 5.64 23.30
C GLU A 68 13.19 5.88 23.54
N ASP A 69 13.50 6.91 24.33
CA ASP A 69 14.87 7.21 24.73
C ASP A 69 15.50 6.02 25.46
N GLY A 70 16.72 5.65 25.07
CA GLY A 70 17.46 4.56 25.69
C GLY A 70 17.22 3.17 25.08
N ILE A 71 16.39 3.04 24.04
CA ILE A 71 16.32 1.80 23.26
C ILE A 71 17.67 1.53 22.59
N LEU A 72 18.24 0.35 22.87
CA LEU A 72 19.53 -0.08 22.31
C LEU A 72 19.40 -0.47 20.83
N ALA A 73 20.49 -0.26 20.07
CA ALA A 73 20.60 -0.78 18.72
C ALA A 73 20.43 -2.31 18.71
N GLY A 74 19.65 -2.82 17.76
CA GLY A 74 19.34 -4.24 17.57
C GLY A 74 18.01 -4.69 18.17
N ILE A 75 17.37 -3.87 19.01
CA ILE A 75 16.06 -4.19 19.59
C ILE A 75 14.94 -4.02 18.55
N LEU A 76 14.96 -2.89 17.84
CA LEU A 76 13.96 -2.63 16.81
C LEU A 76 14.37 -3.25 15.47
N PRO A 77 13.39 -3.73 14.68
CA PRO A 77 13.64 -4.25 13.34
C PRO A 77 14.46 -3.29 12.48
N GLY A 78 15.54 -3.81 11.90
CA GLY A 78 16.41 -3.04 10.99
C GLY A 78 17.08 -1.81 11.61
N ASN A 79 17.13 -1.67 12.94
CA ASN A 79 17.53 -0.43 13.62
C ASN A 79 16.74 0.80 13.13
N SER A 80 15.46 0.60 12.80
CA SER A 80 14.65 1.66 12.26
C SER A 80 14.44 2.80 13.26
N ARG A 81 14.41 4.02 12.74
CA ARG A 81 14.12 5.23 13.52
C ARG A 81 12.62 5.46 13.71
N MET A 82 11.77 4.76 12.95
CA MET A 82 10.32 4.76 13.07
C MET A 82 9.77 3.41 12.59
N LEU A 83 8.73 2.90 13.25
CA LEU A 83 7.96 1.75 12.76
C LEU A 83 6.54 2.21 12.38
N HIS A 84 5.84 1.43 11.55
CA HIS A 84 4.54 1.82 11.00
C HIS A 84 3.55 0.66 11.03
N GLY A 85 2.27 0.98 11.14
CA GLY A 85 1.20 -0.01 11.05
C GLY A 85 1.33 -1.13 12.08
N ASP A 86 1.14 -2.38 11.64
CA ASP A 86 1.22 -3.55 12.50
C ASP A 86 2.58 -3.71 13.20
N GLU A 87 3.67 -3.28 12.56
CA GLU A 87 5.01 -3.39 13.14
C GLU A 87 5.20 -2.43 14.32
N ALA A 88 4.61 -1.22 14.24
CA ALA A 88 4.57 -0.30 15.37
C ALA A 88 3.74 -0.87 16.53
N LEU A 89 2.58 -1.46 16.22
CA LEU A 89 1.72 -2.06 17.25
C LEU A 89 2.38 -3.27 17.94
N ALA A 90 3.04 -4.13 17.16
CA ALA A 90 3.74 -5.31 17.67
C ALA A 90 4.91 -4.95 18.60
N ASN A 91 5.52 -3.78 18.42
CA ASN A 91 6.64 -3.28 19.21
C ASN A 91 6.24 -2.13 20.16
N SER A 92 4.95 -1.98 20.45
CA SER A 92 4.39 -0.85 21.21
C SER A 92 5.01 -0.63 22.60
N LEU A 93 5.54 -1.68 23.24
CA LEU A 93 6.24 -1.56 24.53
C LEU A 93 7.57 -0.81 24.46
N HIS A 94 8.11 -0.59 23.26
CA HIS A 94 9.38 0.08 23.03
C HIS A 94 9.21 1.41 22.29
N LEU A 95 7.96 1.81 22.02
CA LEU A 95 7.65 2.91 21.12
C LEU A 95 6.63 3.85 21.73
N ARG A 96 6.87 5.14 21.56
CA ARG A 96 5.81 6.15 21.63
C ARG A 96 4.98 6.11 20.35
N LEU A 97 3.76 5.61 20.44
CA LEU A 97 2.83 5.55 19.32
C LEU A 97 2.16 6.91 19.07
N VAL A 98 2.04 7.26 17.79
CA VAL A 98 1.38 8.47 17.31
C VAL A 98 0.42 8.08 16.19
N HIS A 99 -0.80 8.60 16.25
CA HIS A 99 -1.72 8.60 15.12
C HIS A 99 -1.46 9.87 14.28
N PRO A 100 -1.09 9.75 12.99
CA PRO A 100 -0.82 10.91 12.14
C PRO A 100 -1.97 11.91 12.05
N LEU A 101 -3.20 11.39 12.06
CA LEU A 101 -4.42 12.17 12.10
C LEU A 101 -5.06 12.06 13.50
N SER A 102 -5.67 13.15 13.97
CA SER A 102 -6.46 13.22 15.19
C SER A 102 -7.74 14.00 14.92
N ASP A 103 -8.87 13.45 15.37
CA ASP A 103 -10.22 14.00 15.10
C ASP A 103 -10.48 14.33 13.62
N GLY A 104 -9.84 13.59 12.73
CA GLY A 104 -9.99 13.72 11.28
C GLY A 104 -9.12 14.78 10.61
N VAL A 105 -8.24 15.44 11.37
CA VAL A 105 -7.30 16.45 10.87
C VAL A 105 -5.87 15.92 11.02
N VAL A 106 -4.96 16.32 10.13
CA VAL A 106 -3.53 16.03 10.27
C VAL A 106 -3.01 16.71 11.53
N SER A 107 -2.68 15.94 12.56
CA SER A 107 -2.19 16.46 13.84
C SER A 107 -0.67 16.42 13.95
N ASP A 108 -0.01 15.54 13.19
CA ASP A 108 1.44 15.41 13.14
C ASP A 108 1.90 15.24 11.69
N LEU A 109 2.48 16.30 11.13
CA LEU A 109 2.90 16.35 9.72
C LEU A 109 4.07 15.40 9.43
N ASP A 110 4.99 15.21 10.39
CA ASP A 110 6.15 14.34 10.20
C ASP A 110 5.74 12.87 10.27
N ALA A 111 4.87 12.51 11.22
CA ALA A 111 4.25 11.19 11.27
C ALA A 111 3.45 10.92 10.00
N THR A 112 2.68 11.89 9.52
CA THR A 112 1.90 11.77 8.27
C THR A 112 2.79 11.53 7.07
N ARG A 113 3.83 12.35 6.88
CA ARG A 113 4.80 12.17 5.78
C ARG A 113 5.52 10.82 5.87
N SER A 114 5.91 10.40 7.07
CA SER A 114 6.57 9.12 7.31
C SER A 114 5.63 7.95 6.97
N PHE A 115 4.37 8.01 7.43
CA PHE A 115 3.34 7.02 7.13
C PHE A 115 3.03 6.92 5.63
N LEU A 116 2.87 8.04 4.93
CA LEU A 116 2.63 8.04 3.49
C LEU A 116 3.82 7.44 2.70
N ASN A 117 5.06 7.65 3.17
CA ASN A 117 6.22 6.98 2.57
C ASN A 117 6.20 5.46 2.80
N TYR A 118 5.81 5.01 3.99
CA TYR A 118 5.60 3.59 4.28
C TYR A 118 4.52 2.97 3.37
N VAL A 119 3.37 3.64 3.20
CA VAL A 119 2.32 3.20 2.26
C VAL A 119 2.86 3.16 0.82
N ARG A 120 3.65 4.15 0.41
CA ARG A 120 4.31 4.20 -0.89
C ARG A 120 5.23 3.00 -1.12
N GLU A 121 5.99 2.60 -0.10
CA GLU A 121 6.88 1.43 -0.16
C GLU A 121 6.10 0.11 -0.24
N LYS A 122 4.92 0.01 0.37
CA LYS A 122 4.06 -1.18 0.24
C LYS A 122 3.52 -1.37 -1.19
N VAL A 123 3.21 -0.29 -1.90
CA VAL A 123 2.62 -0.36 -3.26
C VAL A 123 3.66 -0.39 -4.38
N ASP A 124 4.80 0.27 -4.20
CA ASP A 124 5.89 0.34 -5.19
C ASP A 124 7.27 0.42 -4.52
N PRO A 125 7.76 -0.69 -3.94
CA PRO A 125 9.01 -0.71 -3.16
C PRO A 125 10.21 -0.15 -3.94
N GLU A 126 10.28 -0.43 -5.25
CA GLU A 126 11.39 -0.04 -6.12
C GLU A 126 11.28 1.39 -6.68
N ARG A 127 10.17 2.09 -6.40
CA ARG A 127 9.86 3.46 -6.89
C ARG A 127 10.04 3.65 -8.41
N LYS A 128 9.81 2.60 -9.19
CA LYS A 128 9.95 2.60 -10.66
C LYS A 128 8.78 3.27 -11.38
N ARG A 129 7.61 3.37 -10.71
CA ARG A 129 6.38 3.86 -11.34
C ARG A 129 6.12 5.33 -11.00
N GLU A 130 5.54 6.05 -11.95
CA GLU A 130 4.95 7.38 -11.69
C GLU A 130 3.56 7.16 -11.09
N VAL A 131 3.30 7.69 -9.90
CA VAL A 131 2.11 7.35 -9.13
C VAL A 131 1.17 8.51 -9.00
N TYR A 132 -0.06 8.25 -9.44
CA TYR A 132 -1.19 9.15 -9.39
C TYR A 132 -2.10 8.64 -8.28
N CYS A 133 -2.08 9.33 -7.14
CA CYS A 133 -2.84 8.93 -5.97
C CYS A 133 -4.02 9.88 -5.75
N VAL A 134 -5.20 9.31 -5.52
CA VAL A 134 -6.34 10.03 -4.95
C VAL A 134 -6.40 9.65 -3.47
N ILE A 135 -6.36 10.65 -2.61
CA ILE A 135 -6.40 10.47 -1.16
C ILE A 135 -7.76 10.95 -0.65
N GLY A 136 -8.54 10.03 -0.09
CA GLY A 136 -9.68 10.35 0.75
C GLY A 136 -9.20 10.64 2.16
N ILE A 137 -9.68 11.74 2.75
CA ILE A 137 -9.41 12.13 4.13
C ILE A 137 -10.72 12.27 4.90
N PRO A 138 -10.71 12.23 6.24
CA PRO A 138 -11.93 12.41 7.03
C PRO A 138 -12.63 13.74 6.71
N ALA A 139 -13.95 13.75 6.73
CA ALA A 139 -14.76 14.85 6.20
C ALA A 139 -14.58 16.20 6.94
N VAL A 140 -14.06 16.17 8.16
CA VAL A 140 -13.80 17.35 9.00
C VAL A 140 -12.37 17.88 8.85
N ALA A 141 -11.57 17.32 7.94
CA ALA A 141 -10.27 17.85 7.61
C ALA A 141 -10.39 19.33 7.19
N ASP A 142 -9.50 20.16 7.72
CA ASP A 142 -9.46 21.58 7.37
C ASP A 142 -8.82 21.79 6.00
N GLY A 143 -8.86 23.04 5.51
CA GLY A 143 -8.31 23.39 4.21
C GLY A 143 -6.77 23.34 4.13
N GLU A 144 -6.09 23.05 5.24
CA GLU A 144 -4.62 22.95 5.31
C GLU A 144 -4.11 21.50 5.35
N ALA A 145 -5.02 20.51 5.33
CA ALA A 145 -4.72 19.08 5.29
C ALA A 145 -4.10 18.58 3.97
#